data_AF-A0A259CH86-F1
#
_entry.id   AF-A0A259CH86-F1
#
_cell.length_a   1.000
_cell.length_b   1.000
_cell.length_c   1.000
_cell.angle_alpha   90.00
_cell.angle_beta   90.00
_cell.angle_gamma   90.00
#
_symmetry.space_group_name_H-M   'P 1'
#
loop_
_entity.id
_entity.type
_entity.pdbx_description
1 polymer ?
#
loop_
_entity_poly.entity_id
_entity_poly.type
_entity_poly.pdbx_seq_one_letter_code
_entity_poly.pdbx_strand_id
1 'polypeptide(L)'
;EQDFQAVSARETIESDKARIERNRAQYQVDQPTALPQRSGSDAPNIVQYAISANHPKGTQMYKRGGLRLNSYNAACGKFASPDLAQEAFLAAGGPDRDRKGLDPDGDGYACAWDPTPFRAAVQN
;
A
#
# COMPACT_ATOMS: atom_id res chain seq x y z
N GLU A 1 -47.46 13.20 5.60
CA GLU A 1 -47.00 13.94 4.40
C GLU A 1 -45.97 14.96 4.83
N GLN A 2 -44.81 15.00 4.19
CA GLN A 2 -43.82 16.04 4.43
C GLN A 2 -44.24 17.27 3.62
N ASP A 3 -44.60 18.36 4.29
CA ASP A 3 -45.08 19.58 3.67
C ASP A 3 -43.91 20.45 3.20
N PHE A 4 -43.70 20.48 1.88
CA PHE A 4 -42.66 21.26 1.21
C PHE A 4 -42.89 22.79 1.31
N GLN A 5 -44.11 23.24 1.65
CA GLN A 5 -44.43 24.68 1.79
C GLN A 5 -43.94 25.27 3.12
N ALA A 6 -43.77 24.44 4.16
CA ALA A 6 -43.29 24.91 5.47
C ALA A 6 -41.80 25.28 5.48
N VAL A 7 -41.03 24.76 4.52
CA VAL A 7 -39.58 24.99 4.41
C VAL A 7 -39.30 26.25 3.58
N SER A 8 -40.09 26.51 2.53
CA SER A 8 -39.96 27.70 1.67
C SER A 8 -40.36 29.01 2.37
N ALA A 9 -41.22 28.95 3.41
CA ALA A 9 -41.60 30.13 4.19
C ALA A 9 -40.55 30.56 5.23
N ARG A 10 -39.57 29.71 5.55
CA ARG A 10 -38.53 29.97 6.58
C ARG A 10 -37.15 30.29 6.01
N GLU A 11 -36.89 29.92 4.76
CA GLU A 11 -35.67 30.31 4.05
C GLU A 11 -35.96 31.48 3.13
N THR A 12 -35.44 32.66 3.47
CA THR A 12 -35.48 33.85 2.61
C THR A 12 -34.19 33.98 1.80
N ILE A 13 -34.24 34.70 0.68
CA ILE A 13 -33.07 35.01 -0.17
C ILE A 13 -31.95 35.67 0.67
N GLU A 14 -32.33 36.50 1.64
CA GLU A 14 -31.42 37.14 2.59
C GLU A 14 -30.76 36.13 3.53
N SER A 15 -31.51 35.15 4.04
CA SER A 15 -30.98 34.10 4.91
C SER A 15 -29.99 33.19 4.16
N ASP A 16 -30.27 32.91 2.89
CA ASP A 16 -29.40 32.16 1.99
C ASP A 16 -28.12 32.90 1.68
N LYS A 17 -28.23 34.20 1.37
CA LYS A 17 -27.07 35.05 1.14
C LYS A 17 -26.14 35.05 2.35
N ALA A 18 -26.68 35.23 3.56
CA ALA A 18 -25.90 35.22 4.79
C ALA A 18 -25.23 33.85 5.05
N ARG A 19 -25.89 32.74 4.70
CA ARG A 19 -25.33 31.38 4.81
C ARG A 19 -24.20 31.16 3.81
N ILE A 20 -24.37 31.58 2.56
CA ILE A 20 -23.35 31.49 1.51
C ILE A 20 -22.14 32.36 1.86
N GLU A 21 -22.35 33.56 2.38
CA GLU A 21 -21.26 34.45 2.82
C GLU A 21 -20.44 33.83 3.96
N ARG A 22 -21.11 33.24 4.97
CA ARG A 22 -20.42 32.50 6.04
C ARG A 22 -19.63 31.32 5.51
N ASN A 23 -20.22 30.52 4.62
CA ASN A 23 -19.54 29.36 4.03
C ASN A 23 -18.34 29.78 3.18
N ARG A 24 -18.46 30.88 2.42
CA ARG A 24 -17.35 31.45 1.64
C ARG A 24 -16.24 32.01 2.52
N ALA A 25 -16.59 32.65 3.64
CA ALA A 25 -15.61 33.18 4.58
C ALA A 25 -14.80 32.08 5.29
N GLN A 26 -15.36 30.86 5.39
CA GLN A 26 -14.70 29.69 5.98
C GLN A 26 -14.08 28.76 4.94
N TYR A 27 -14.33 28.98 3.66
CA TYR A 27 -13.81 28.14 2.59
C TYR A 27 -12.32 28.40 2.39
N GLN A 28 -11.50 27.39 2.70
CA GLN A 28 -10.08 27.36 2.37
C GLN A 28 -9.83 26.24 1.38
N VAL A 29 -9.08 26.56 0.33
CA VAL A 29 -8.57 25.58 -0.63
C VAL A 29 -7.11 25.36 -0.30
N ASP A 30 -6.80 24.23 0.32
CA ASP A 30 -5.43 23.80 0.49
C ASP A 30 -4.88 23.36 -0.86
N GLN A 31 -3.80 24.00 -1.29
CA GLN A 31 -3.13 23.63 -2.52
C GLN A 31 -2.38 22.31 -2.31
N PRO A 32 -2.48 21.35 -3.24
CA PRO A 32 -1.72 20.12 -3.15
C PRO A 32 -0.22 20.46 -3.19
N THR A 33 0.46 20.23 -2.08
CA THR A 33 1.92 20.31 -1.99
C THR A 33 2.54 19.00 -2.45
N ALA A 34 3.75 19.06 -3.00
CA ALA A 34 4.51 17.86 -3.34
C ALA A 34 4.63 16.93 -2.12
N LEU A 35 4.46 15.63 -2.35
CA LEU A 35 4.65 14.63 -1.30
C LEU A 35 6.08 14.73 -0.74
N PRO A 36 6.26 14.60 0.58
CA PRO A 36 7.60 14.58 1.15
C PRO A 36 8.39 13.42 0.52
N GLN A 37 9.61 13.71 0.08
CA GLN A 37 10.53 12.67 -0.33
C GLN A 37 10.93 11.87 0.92
N ARG A 38 10.89 10.55 0.83
CA ARG A 38 11.27 9.68 1.94
C ARG A 38 12.76 9.88 2.25
N SER A 39 13.06 10.62 3.31
CA SER A 39 14.41 10.75 3.87
C SER A 39 14.63 9.64 4.89
N GLY A 40 15.61 8.76 4.65
CA GLY A 40 16.18 7.90 5.71
C GLY A 40 15.84 6.42 5.73
N SER A 41 15.68 5.74 4.59
CA SER A 41 15.81 4.27 4.60
C SER A 41 16.48 3.77 3.33
N ASP A 42 17.76 3.35 3.43
CA ASP A 42 18.42 2.49 2.42
C ASP A 42 17.80 1.08 2.37
N ALA A 43 16.75 0.84 3.16
CA ALA A 43 16.00 -0.39 3.14
C ALA A 43 15.25 -0.55 1.80
N PRO A 44 15.20 -1.76 1.23
CA PRO A 44 14.51 -2.02 -0.03
C PRO A 44 13.04 -1.61 0.02
N ASN A 45 12.58 -0.94 -1.04
CA ASN A 45 11.19 -0.55 -1.16
C ASN A 45 10.36 -1.71 -1.74
N ILE A 46 9.60 -2.40 -0.88
CA ILE A 46 8.74 -3.51 -1.28
C ILE A 46 7.61 -3.09 -2.24
N VAL A 47 7.15 -1.84 -2.17
CA VAL A 47 6.11 -1.30 -3.07
C VAL A 47 6.69 -1.13 -4.48
N GLN A 48 7.89 -0.55 -4.57
CA GLN A 48 8.61 -0.45 -5.84
C GLN A 48 8.87 -1.82 -6.44
N TYR A 49 9.26 -2.78 -5.61
CA TYR A 49 9.44 -4.16 -6.04
C TYR A 49 8.13 -4.77 -6.57
N ALA A 50 7.02 -4.61 -5.85
CA ALA A 50 5.69 -5.09 -6.27
C ALA A 50 5.29 -4.57 -7.65
N ILE A 51 5.52 -3.28 -7.90
CA ILE A 51 5.19 -2.60 -9.17
C ILE A 51 6.12 -3.06 -10.31
N SER A 52 7.40 -3.29 -10.01
CA SER A 52 8.38 -3.72 -11.03
C SER A 52 8.30 -5.19 -11.42
N ALA A 53 7.86 -6.06 -10.49
CA ALA A 53 7.69 -7.48 -10.75
C ALA A 53 6.44 -7.71 -11.62
N ASN A 54 6.57 -8.53 -12.67
CA ASN A 54 5.54 -8.68 -13.71
C ASN A 54 4.88 -10.07 -13.76
N HIS A 55 5.09 -10.91 -12.75
CA HIS A 55 4.50 -12.26 -12.68
C HIS A 55 3.55 -12.38 -11.46
N PRO A 56 2.55 -13.27 -11.54
CA PRO A 56 1.68 -13.55 -10.41
C PRO A 56 2.43 -14.33 -9.32
N LYS A 57 1.88 -14.27 -8.10
CA LYS A 57 2.34 -15.09 -6.96
C LYS A 57 2.26 -16.58 -7.29
N GLY A 58 3.23 -17.35 -6.80
CA GLY A 58 3.41 -18.78 -7.07
C GLY A 58 4.05 -19.09 -8.43
N THR A 59 4.35 -18.07 -9.26
CA THR A 59 5.12 -18.30 -10.49
C THR A 59 6.60 -18.41 -10.16
N GLN A 60 7.15 -19.63 -10.23
CA GLN A 60 8.56 -19.84 -9.99
C GLN A 60 9.42 -19.11 -11.04
N MET A 61 10.10 -18.05 -10.62
CA MET A 61 11.04 -17.26 -11.44
C MET A 61 12.50 -17.60 -11.13
N TYR A 62 12.77 -18.08 -9.92
CA TYR A 62 14.10 -18.36 -9.42
C TYR A 62 14.23 -19.83 -9.04
N LYS A 63 15.26 -20.50 -9.54
CA LYS A 63 15.50 -21.90 -9.20
C LYS A 63 15.97 -22.01 -7.74
N ARG A 64 15.29 -22.85 -6.97
CA ARG A 64 15.67 -23.20 -5.59
C ARG A 64 16.14 -24.66 -5.57
N GLY A 65 17.24 -24.91 -4.86
CA GLY A 65 17.73 -26.28 -4.65
C GLY A 65 16.80 -27.06 -3.72
N GLY A 66 16.75 -28.39 -3.88
CA GLY A 66 15.91 -29.27 -3.06
C GLY A 66 16.39 -29.46 -1.61
N LEU A 67 17.66 -29.15 -1.33
CA LEU A 67 18.23 -29.23 0.01
C LEU A 67 17.92 -27.95 0.79
N ARG A 68 17.02 -28.05 1.78
CA ARG A 68 16.67 -26.95 2.68
C ARG A 68 17.24 -27.22 4.06
N LEU A 69 18.15 -26.36 4.49
CA LEU A 69 18.76 -26.43 5.84
C LEU A 69 17.93 -25.68 6.89
N ASN A 70 16.98 -24.85 6.46
CA ASN A 70 16.13 -24.04 7.31
C ASN A 70 14.66 -24.39 7.09
N SER A 71 13.88 -24.41 8.18
CA SER A 71 12.42 -24.51 8.09
C SER A 71 11.84 -23.17 7.63
N TYR A 72 11.08 -23.18 6.53
CA TYR A 72 10.37 -22.00 6.01
C TYR A 72 9.48 -21.36 7.09
N ASN A 73 8.68 -22.16 7.78
CA ASN A 73 7.79 -21.67 8.85
C ASN A 73 8.58 -21.00 9.99
N ALA A 74 9.71 -21.58 10.39
CA ALA A 74 10.55 -20.99 11.43
C ALA A 74 11.28 -19.73 10.95
N ALA A 75 11.67 -19.66 9.67
CA ALA A 75 12.30 -18.48 9.09
C ALA A 75 11.31 -17.32 8.99
N CYS A 76 10.09 -17.58 8.53
CA CYS A 76 9.03 -16.59 8.40
C CYS A 76 8.46 -16.14 9.76
N GLY A 77 8.38 -17.04 10.75
CA GLY A 77 7.94 -16.71 12.10
C GLY A 77 8.83 -15.70 12.85
N LYS A 78 9.98 -15.31 12.28
CA LYS A 78 10.86 -14.25 12.83
C LYS A 78 10.36 -12.83 12.53
N PHE A 79 9.43 -12.68 11.60
CA PHE A 79 8.92 -11.39 11.15
C PHE A 79 7.48 -11.19 11.62
N ALA A 80 7.17 -9.96 12.04
CA ALA A 80 5.82 -9.63 12.50
C ALA A 80 4.79 -9.54 11.37
N SER A 81 5.23 -9.41 10.12
CA SER A 81 4.37 -9.37 8.94
C SER A 81 5.09 -9.89 7.68
N PRO A 82 4.34 -10.31 6.64
CA PRO A 82 4.91 -10.65 5.34
C PRO A 82 5.66 -9.48 4.68
N ASP A 83 5.20 -8.24 4.88
CA ASP A 83 5.87 -7.04 4.36
C ASP A 83 7.29 -6.88 4.92
N LEU A 84 7.46 -7.07 6.24
CA LEU A 84 8.76 -7.03 6.91
C LEU A 84 9.66 -8.19 6.45
N ALA A 85 9.07 -9.36 6.20
CA ALA A 85 9.80 -10.50 5.66
C ALA A 85 10.29 -10.22 4.23
N GLN A 86 9.45 -9.63 3.37
CA GLN A 86 9.82 -9.24 2.01
C GLN A 86 10.93 -8.19 2.00
N GLU A 87 10.83 -7.16 2.85
CA GLU A 87 11.87 -6.15 2.99
C GLU A 87 13.21 -6.78 3.40
N ALA A 88 13.19 -7.66 4.42
CA ALA A 88 14.39 -8.37 4.88
C ALA A 88 14.94 -9.40 3.88
N PHE A 89 14.08 -9.93 3.02
CA PHE A 89 14.44 -10.82 1.91
C PHE A 89 15.19 -10.06 0.82
N LEU A 90 14.63 -8.94 0.35
CA LEU A 90 15.28 -8.06 -0.62
C LEU A 90 16.61 -7.51 -0.06
N ALA A 91 16.63 -7.14 1.22
CA ALA A 91 17.83 -6.61 1.88
C ALA A 91 18.94 -7.66 1.99
N ALA A 92 18.58 -8.94 2.02
CA ALA A 92 19.52 -10.06 2.04
C ALA A 92 20.00 -10.50 0.63
N GLY A 93 19.58 -9.80 -0.43
CA GLY A 93 19.92 -10.11 -1.82
C GLY A 93 18.91 -10.99 -2.55
N GLY A 94 17.70 -11.15 -2.01
CA GLY A 94 16.57 -11.67 -2.77
C GLY A 94 16.20 -10.71 -3.90
N PRO A 95 15.59 -11.20 -5.00
CA PRO A 95 15.14 -12.58 -5.20
C PRO A 95 16.20 -13.55 -5.76
N ASP A 96 17.35 -13.03 -6.19
CA ASP A 96 18.45 -13.84 -6.74
C ASP A 96 19.02 -14.83 -5.72
N ARG A 97 19.13 -14.41 -4.45
CA ARG A 97 19.68 -15.24 -3.37
C ARG A 97 18.75 -15.30 -2.17
N ASP A 98 18.10 -16.46 -1.99
CA ASP A 98 17.35 -16.75 -0.77
C ASP A 98 18.22 -17.45 0.30
N ARG A 99 19.13 -16.68 0.94
CA ARG A 99 20.01 -17.24 1.98
C ARG A 99 19.27 -17.60 3.27
N LYS A 100 18.11 -16.99 3.50
CA LYS A 100 17.33 -17.13 4.74
C LYS A 100 16.21 -18.16 4.61
N GLY A 101 15.92 -18.67 3.41
CA GLY A 101 14.88 -19.66 3.17
C GLY A 101 13.47 -19.07 3.25
N LEU A 102 13.31 -17.80 2.86
CA LEU A 102 12.06 -17.05 2.95
C LEU A 102 11.18 -17.21 1.70
N ASP A 103 11.76 -17.59 0.56
CA ASP A 103 11.11 -17.78 -0.74
C ASP A 103 11.47 -19.18 -1.30
N PRO A 104 10.90 -20.24 -0.70
CA PRO A 104 11.18 -21.62 -1.04
C PRO A 104 10.70 -22.06 -2.43
N ASP A 105 9.59 -21.51 -2.90
CA ASP A 105 8.98 -21.73 -4.20
C ASP A 105 9.66 -20.92 -5.31
N GLY A 106 10.47 -19.93 -4.94
CA GLY A 106 11.28 -19.18 -5.89
C GLY A 106 10.46 -18.24 -6.73
N ASP A 107 9.31 -17.78 -6.22
CA ASP A 107 8.47 -16.82 -6.90
C ASP A 107 8.89 -15.37 -6.61
N GLY A 108 9.90 -15.15 -5.77
CA GLY A 108 10.40 -13.82 -5.42
C GLY A 108 9.54 -13.08 -4.39
N TYR A 109 8.55 -13.75 -3.77
CA TYR A 109 7.64 -13.20 -2.77
C TYR A 109 7.76 -13.99 -1.45
N ALA A 110 8.56 -13.44 -0.54
CA ALA A 110 8.90 -14.07 0.72
C ALA A 110 7.70 -14.24 1.67
N CYS A 111 7.66 -15.35 2.39
CA CYS A 111 6.79 -15.55 3.55
C CYS A 111 5.30 -15.24 3.30
N ALA A 112 4.79 -15.71 2.16
CA ALA A 112 3.42 -15.50 1.70
C ALA A 112 3.05 -14.05 1.38
N TRP A 113 4.03 -13.14 1.25
CA TRP A 113 3.81 -11.79 0.77
C TRP A 113 3.07 -11.78 -0.57
N ASP A 114 2.21 -10.76 -0.77
CA ASP A 114 1.37 -10.64 -1.95
C ASP A 114 1.54 -9.23 -2.56
N PRO A 115 2.07 -9.11 -3.80
CA PRO A 115 2.26 -7.82 -4.45
C PRO A 115 0.94 -7.20 -4.96
N THR A 116 -0.14 -7.97 -5.02
CA THR A 116 -1.40 -7.59 -5.70
C THR A 116 -2.01 -6.29 -5.16
N PRO A 117 -2.13 -6.07 -3.83
CA PRO A 117 -2.70 -4.82 -3.30
C PRO A 117 -1.90 -3.58 -3.70
N PHE A 118 -0.57 -3.69 -3.76
CA PHE A 118 0.31 -2.59 -4.15
C PHE A 118 0.17 -2.24 -5.63
N ARG A 119 0.04 -3.25 -6.50
CA ARG A 119 -0.20 -3.05 -7.94
C ARG A 119 -1.56 -2.38 -8.18
N ALA A 120 -2.60 -2.84 -7.50
CA ALA A 120 -3.94 -2.28 -7.61
C ALA A 120 -4.00 -0.80 -7.21
N ALA A 121 -3.24 -0.39 -6.21
CA ALA A 121 -3.19 1.00 -5.75
C ALA A 121 -2.60 1.99 -6.79
N VAL A 122 -1.79 1.52 -7.74
CA VAL A 122 -1.17 2.35 -8.79
C VAL A 122 -2.00 2.38 -10.08
N GLN A 123 -2.91 1.42 -10.27
CA GLN A 123 -3.73 1.31 -11.48
C GLN A 123 -4.97 2.21 -11.49
N ASN A 124 -5.20 2.98 -10.42
CA ASN A 124 -6.34 3.90 -10.26
C ASN A 124 -5.99 5.34 -10.63
#